data_AF-A0A3S1D1F8-F1
#
_entry.id   AF-A0A3S1D1F8-F1
#
_cell.length_a   1.000
_cell.length_b   1.000
_cell.length_c   1.000
_cell.angle_alpha   90.00
_cell.angle_beta   90.00
_cell.angle_gamma   90.00
#
_symmetry.space_group_name_H-M   'P 1'
#
loop_
_entity.id
_entity.type
_entity.pdbx_description
1 polymer ?
#
loop_
_entity_poly.entity_id
_entity_poly.type
_entity_poly.pdbx_seq_one_letter_code
_entity_poly.pdbx_strand_id
1 'polypeptide(L)'
;MKRLLFIPLLLLCIAVYAQPAGYVPGTQVCWKINGYDHGYFKAAGKGERHILLAFTGYGEQSCANFQTNAPQNLLNDLGTNWNGRTVRAPGDTIVWEVLTIPNYAEFWMQPYARNIDSFFAKIAPVDTSEHWRFHVSGLSHGVGRFWAYLSNAQGTNSPYRHIFSTTISLSGQAQDAGMLAATSRNKRNWVWVGDQDYGQTHPGISQQLYNNLTGSKRFTLQASVPPASAGHNSITWDSCHSLRGTDTLTNTWLWMVARQQDTVTPQPCPVTGGPAGYVPGTQVSWTFNGRSHGYFRAAGCGERHILIVFTADTSTDSTNYQINAPQKLLQDAGINWNGRTARAPGDTIVWEVFTIPHTSAHWLQAYANDIDYFFTHIENIDTTDHNRFHMAGMANGVNRMWGYLTNDQSHNSPYRNIFSTTIGVSATWSSIYPKITAYSPGRRHWVWHGADDTNSTTPPSASVEHYNALNGNKRLTLQAGGGHNSITWDSCFSILGADSSNNRWIWMVTPPATLLQRSFAAETSAGAEKETALQAWPNPAGNTTRISWNGKPGTHYHLTIIDMKGSIRKSIPGINGNAYTLDMSQLEKGMYIIQVTGSGRRTQIKLMKE
;
A
#
# COMPACT_ATOMS: atom_id res chain seq x y z
N MET A 1 51.53 -25.30 -2.08
CA MET A 1 50.83 -24.85 -3.31
C MET A 1 49.77 -25.82 -3.87
N LYS A 2 49.43 -26.96 -3.26
CA LYS A 2 48.40 -27.90 -3.77
C LYS A 2 46.96 -27.69 -3.24
N ARG A 3 46.70 -26.69 -2.38
CA ARG A 3 45.38 -26.41 -1.79
C ARG A 3 44.63 -25.20 -2.39
N LEU A 4 45.21 -24.50 -3.37
CA LEU A 4 44.62 -23.32 -4.01
C LEU A 4 43.82 -23.63 -5.31
N LEU A 5 43.82 -24.88 -5.77
CA LEU A 5 43.14 -25.30 -7.00
C LEU A 5 41.67 -25.75 -6.80
N PHE A 6 41.20 -25.89 -5.56
CA PHE A 6 39.82 -26.36 -5.28
C PHE A 6 38.77 -25.24 -5.23
N ILE A 7 39.17 -23.99 -4.98
CA ILE A 7 38.25 -22.84 -4.89
C ILE A 7 37.65 -22.44 -6.26
N PRO A 8 38.40 -22.41 -7.39
CA PRO A 8 37.79 -22.12 -8.69
C PRO A 8 36.90 -23.27 -9.20
N LEU A 9 37.17 -24.54 -8.82
CA LEU A 9 36.31 -25.66 -9.19
C LEU A 9 34.97 -25.66 -8.42
N LEU A 10 34.98 -25.24 -7.15
CA LEU A 10 33.74 -25.09 -6.36
C LEU A 10 32.87 -23.92 -6.85
N LEU A 11 33.50 -22.85 -7.37
CA LEU A 11 32.80 -21.72 -7.99
C LEU A 11 32.26 -22.05 -9.40
N LEU A 12 32.82 -23.04 -10.09
CA LEU A 12 32.29 -23.56 -11.37
C LEU A 12 31.09 -24.51 -11.19
N CYS A 13 30.83 -25.00 -9.98
CA CYS A 13 29.63 -25.80 -9.66
C CYS A 13 28.40 -24.95 -9.31
N ILE A 14 28.46 -23.62 -9.49
CA ILE A 14 27.22 -22.83 -9.60
C ILE A 14 26.59 -23.26 -10.92
N ALA A 15 25.73 -24.29 -10.85
CA ALA A 15 24.93 -24.73 -11.97
C ALA A 15 24.18 -23.50 -12.50
N VAL A 16 24.65 -22.98 -13.63
CA VAL A 16 23.96 -21.92 -14.37
C VAL A 16 22.69 -22.57 -14.90
N TYR A 17 21.62 -22.53 -14.10
CA TYR A 17 20.31 -22.94 -14.56
C TYR A 17 19.99 -22.11 -15.81
N ALA A 18 19.63 -22.80 -16.88
CA ALA A 18 19.48 -22.20 -18.19
C ALA A 18 18.27 -21.24 -18.16
N GLN A 19 18.54 -19.95 -17.99
CA GLN A 19 17.58 -18.92 -18.30
C GLN A 19 17.51 -18.77 -19.83
N PRO A 20 16.33 -18.51 -20.41
CA PRO A 20 16.23 -18.17 -21.83
C PRO A 20 17.18 -17.01 -22.16
N ALA A 21 17.83 -17.07 -23.32
CA ALA A 21 18.74 -16.02 -23.75
C ALA A 21 18.00 -14.67 -23.80
N GLY A 22 18.60 -13.63 -23.21
CA GLY A 22 18.01 -12.28 -23.14
C GLY A 22 16.91 -12.10 -22.09
N TYR A 23 16.67 -13.10 -21.23
CA TYR A 23 15.72 -12.96 -20.14
C TYR A 23 16.18 -11.95 -19.08
N VAL A 24 15.28 -11.03 -18.73
CA VAL A 24 15.44 -10.08 -17.62
C VAL A 24 14.30 -10.33 -16.64
N PRO A 25 14.56 -10.45 -15.33
CA PRO A 25 13.50 -10.65 -14.35
C PRO A 25 12.38 -9.60 -14.44
N GLY A 26 11.13 -10.06 -14.46
CA GLY A 26 9.95 -9.22 -14.67
C GLY A 26 9.56 -9.00 -16.14
N THR A 27 10.33 -9.50 -17.11
CA THR A 27 9.96 -9.46 -18.53
C THR A 27 9.48 -10.81 -19.03
N GLN A 28 8.57 -10.78 -20.01
CA GLN A 28 8.23 -11.96 -20.79
C GLN A 28 9.24 -12.14 -21.92
N VAL A 29 9.69 -13.38 -22.14
CA VAL A 29 10.52 -13.74 -23.29
C VAL A 29 9.99 -14.97 -24.01
N CYS A 30 10.41 -15.11 -25.26
CA CYS A 30 10.18 -16.33 -26.02
C CYS A 30 11.27 -17.36 -25.69
N TRP A 31 10.87 -18.56 -25.29
CA TRP A 31 11.79 -19.65 -25.00
C TRP A 31 11.52 -20.86 -25.90
N LYS A 32 12.52 -21.24 -26.71
CA LYS A 32 12.46 -22.48 -27.50
C LYS A 32 12.78 -23.70 -26.64
N ILE A 33 11.79 -24.57 -26.45
CA ILE A 33 11.93 -25.86 -25.75
C ILE A 33 11.58 -26.97 -26.73
N ASN A 34 12.53 -27.88 -26.98
CA ASN A 34 12.44 -28.96 -27.96
C ASN A 34 11.94 -28.53 -29.35
N GLY A 35 12.38 -27.36 -29.80
CA GLY A 35 12.04 -26.82 -31.13
C GLY A 35 10.74 -26.01 -31.18
N TYR A 36 9.98 -25.92 -30.08
CA TYR A 36 8.73 -25.14 -30.03
C TYR A 36 8.89 -23.88 -29.21
N ASP A 37 8.27 -22.81 -29.67
CA ASP A 37 8.18 -21.53 -28.97
C ASP A 37 7.33 -21.67 -27.70
N HIS A 38 7.73 -21.03 -26.61
CA HIS A 38 6.96 -20.95 -25.37
C HIS A 38 7.07 -19.54 -24.81
N GLY A 39 6.02 -19.05 -24.17
CA GLY A 39 6.11 -17.85 -23.34
C GLY A 39 6.77 -18.22 -22.03
N TYR A 40 7.78 -17.47 -21.62
CA TYR A 40 8.38 -17.60 -20.29
C TYR A 40 8.35 -16.26 -19.59
N PHE A 41 7.88 -16.27 -18.34
CA PHE A 41 7.92 -15.14 -17.44
C PHE A 41 8.38 -15.61 -16.08
N LYS A 42 9.20 -14.81 -15.42
CA LYS A 42 9.47 -14.97 -13.99
C LYS A 42 9.64 -13.61 -13.36
N ALA A 43 9.08 -13.42 -12.19
CA ALA A 43 9.20 -12.18 -11.47
C ALA A 43 10.58 -12.03 -10.81
N ALA A 44 11.08 -10.80 -10.74
CA ALA A 44 12.24 -10.46 -9.93
C ALA A 44 11.89 -10.59 -8.44
N GLY A 45 12.90 -10.66 -7.55
CA GLY A 45 12.72 -10.45 -6.10
C GLY A 45 12.79 -11.70 -5.24
N LYS A 46 12.57 -11.50 -3.93
CA LYS A 46 12.52 -12.55 -2.92
C LYS A 46 11.07 -12.82 -2.53
N GLY A 47 10.72 -14.08 -2.32
CA GLY A 47 9.40 -14.51 -1.91
C GLY A 47 9.18 -16.00 -2.13
N GLU A 48 7.98 -16.45 -1.77
CA GLU A 48 7.53 -17.82 -2.00
C GLU A 48 7.28 -18.02 -3.50
N ARG A 49 8.03 -18.92 -4.14
CA ARG A 49 7.97 -19.12 -5.59
C ARG A 49 6.76 -20.00 -5.95
N HIS A 50 5.89 -19.51 -6.81
CA HIS A 50 4.77 -20.28 -7.37
C HIS A 50 4.94 -20.44 -8.88
N ILE A 51 4.55 -21.61 -9.39
CA ILE A 51 4.67 -21.97 -10.81
C ILE A 51 3.29 -22.14 -11.42
N LEU A 52 3.04 -21.44 -12.53
CA LEU A 52 1.83 -21.58 -13.35
C LEU A 52 2.19 -22.12 -14.73
N LEU A 53 1.59 -23.25 -15.12
CA LEU A 53 1.57 -23.70 -16.51
C LEU A 53 0.29 -23.21 -17.18
N ALA A 54 0.40 -22.41 -18.24
CA ALA A 54 -0.75 -21.82 -18.93
C ALA A 54 -0.86 -22.37 -20.36
N PHE A 55 -1.84 -23.23 -20.61
CA PHE A 55 -2.13 -23.77 -21.94
C PHE A 55 -3.01 -22.79 -22.72
N THR A 56 -2.55 -22.34 -23.88
CA THR A 56 -3.28 -21.36 -24.70
C THR A 56 -4.34 -22.01 -25.58
N GLY A 57 -5.21 -21.20 -26.19
CA GLY A 57 -6.29 -21.61 -27.08
C GLY A 57 -5.86 -21.96 -28.50
N TYR A 58 -6.84 -22.05 -29.40
CA TYR A 58 -6.58 -22.24 -30.84
C TYR A 58 -5.99 -20.96 -31.46
N GLY A 59 -5.10 -21.07 -32.45
CA GLY A 59 -4.44 -19.93 -33.10
C GLY A 59 -3.19 -19.39 -32.36
N GLU A 60 -2.95 -19.84 -31.14
CA GLU A 60 -1.81 -19.44 -30.30
C GLU A 60 -0.63 -20.43 -30.50
N GLN A 61 0.09 -20.30 -31.61
CA GLN A 61 1.15 -21.27 -32.01
C GLN A 61 2.58 -20.75 -31.80
N SER A 62 2.77 -19.44 -31.62
CA SER A 62 4.09 -18.82 -31.53
C SER A 62 4.12 -17.63 -30.56
N CYS A 63 5.32 -17.19 -30.21
CA CYS A 63 5.53 -16.10 -29.25
C CYS A 63 4.94 -14.75 -29.65
N ALA A 64 4.61 -14.54 -30.93
CA ALA A 64 4.00 -13.30 -31.40
C ALA A 64 2.63 -13.04 -30.75
N ASN A 65 1.87 -14.08 -30.41
CA ASN A 65 0.50 -13.97 -29.93
C ASN A 65 0.39 -14.04 -28.38
N PHE A 66 1.43 -14.55 -27.69
CA PHE A 66 1.40 -14.69 -26.23
C PHE A 66 1.37 -13.37 -25.48
N GLN A 67 1.76 -12.26 -26.10
CA GLN A 67 1.68 -10.94 -25.44
C GLN A 67 0.23 -10.47 -25.27
N THR A 68 -0.71 -11.00 -26.04
CA THR A 68 -2.11 -10.54 -25.99
C THR A 68 -2.96 -11.37 -25.05
N ASN A 69 -2.80 -12.69 -25.02
CA ASN A 69 -3.78 -13.60 -24.42
C ASN A 69 -3.23 -14.53 -23.32
N ALA A 70 -1.93 -14.48 -23.02
CA ALA A 70 -1.35 -15.35 -22.02
C ALA A 70 -1.18 -14.62 -20.68
N PRO A 71 -1.38 -15.28 -19.51
CA PRO A 71 -1.54 -14.61 -18.21
C PRO A 71 -0.41 -13.66 -17.80
N GLN A 72 0.78 -13.85 -18.34
CA GLN A 72 1.92 -12.99 -18.09
C GLN A 72 1.80 -11.58 -18.68
N ASN A 73 0.92 -11.34 -19.65
CA ASN A 73 0.64 -10.00 -20.17
C ASN A 73 0.15 -9.05 -19.06
N LEU A 74 -0.62 -9.57 -18.10
CA LEU A 74 -1.14 -8.84 -16.94
C LEU A 74 -0.11 -8.73 -15.81
N LEU A 75 0.90 -9.60 -15.79
CA LEU A 75 2.01 -9.56 -14.84
C LEU A 75 3.18 -8.68 -15.31
N ASN A 76 3.25 -8.44 -16.62
CA ASN A 76 4.26 -7.64 -17.30
C ASN A 76 3.69 -6.23 -17.53
N ASP A 77 3.90 -5.34 -16.56
CA ASP A 77 3.60 -3.92 -16.77
C ASP A 77 4.75 -3.10 -16.21
N LEU A 78 5.10 -2.04 -16.93
CA LEU A 78 6.22 -1.12 -16.72
C LEU A 78 6.00 -0.21 -15.49
N GLY A 79 5.51 -0.76 -14.37
CA GLY A 79 5.39 -0.08 -13.08
C GLY A 79 3.97 0.10 -12.55
N THR A 80 2.92 -0.21 -13.30
CA THR A 80 1.51 -0.05 -12.86
C THR A 80 0.86 -1.31 -12.29
N ASN A 81 1.32 -2.51 -12.67
CA ASN A 81 0.84 -3.79 -12.12
C ASN A 81 1.83 -4.43 -11.14
N TRP A 82 1.46 -5.60 -10.61
CA TRP A 82 2.14 -6.36 -9.56
C TRP A 82 3.59 -6.81 -9.88
N ASN A 83 4.15 -6.52 -11.05
CA ASN A 83 5.49 -6.94 -11.48
C ASN A 83 5.72 -8.47 -11.29
N GLY A 84 4.65 -9.25 -11.48
CA GLY A 84 4.61 -10.69 -11.20
C GLY A 84 4.77 -11.10 -9.73
N ARG A 85 4.47 -10.21 -8.78
CA ARG A 85 4.46 -10.51 -7.35
C ARG A 85 3.07 -10.30 -6.75
N THR A 86 2.51 -11.32 -6.12
CA THR A 86 1.25 -11.16 -5.38
C THR A 86 1.55 -11.12 -3.89
N VAL A 87 0.73 -10.43 -3.10
CA VAL A 87 0.86 -10.43 -1.63
C VAL A 87 -0.30 -11.25 -1.08
N ARG A 88 -0.03 -12.47 -0.61
CA ARG A 88 -1.07 -13.32 0.03
C ARG A 88 -1.50 -12.69 1.36
N ALA A 89 -0.52 -12.19 2.10
CA ALA A 89 -0.65 -11.35 3.28
C ALA A 89 0.62 -10.48 3.40
N PRO A 90 0.63 -9.37 4.16
CA PRO A 90 1.84 -8.55 4.31
C PRO A 90 3.04 -9.35 4.79
N GLY A 91 4.20 -9.15 4.16
CA GLY A 91 5.42 -9.95 4.38
C GLY A 91 5.42 -11.32 3.68
N ASP A 92 4.29 -11.76 3.15
CA ASP A 92 4.11 -13.01 2.42
C ASP A 92 3.96 -12.73 0.92
N THR A 93 5.11 -12.39 0.33
CA THR A 93 5.22 -12.08 -1.10
C THR A 93 5.39 -13.38 -1.88
N ILE A 94 4.50 -13.59 -2.83
CA ILE A 94 4.57 -14.66 -3.81
C ILE A 94 5.28 -14.14 -5.06
N VAL A 95 6.20 -14.91 -5.61
CA VAL A 95 6.92 -14.62 -6.84
C VAL A 95 6.49 -15.63 -7.89
N TRP A 96 5.91 -15.15 -8.99
CA TRP A 96 5.38 -16.01 -10.04
C TRP A 96 6.42 -16.38 -11.09
N GLU A 97 6.40 -17.63 -11.49
CA GLU A 97 7.10 -18.16 -12.66
C GLU A 97 6.09 -18.87 -13.56
N VAL A 98 5.92 -18.38 -14.77
CA VAL A 98 4.86 -18.78 -15.69
C VAL A 98 5.49 -19.35 -16.96
N LEU A 99 5.01 -20.54 -17.35
CA LEU A 99 5.28 -21.11 -18.67
C LEU A 99 3.98 -21.13 -19.48
N THR A 100 3.98 -20.43 -20.61
CA THR A 100 2.90 -20.49 -21.59
C THR A 100 3.19 -21.57 -22.62
N ILE A 101 2.21 -22.45 -22.81
CA ILE A 101 2.33 -23.63 -23.65
C ILE A 101 1.39 -23.47 -24.86
N PRO A 102 1.93 -23.24 -26.07
CA PRO A 102 1.12 -23.02 -27.27
C PRO A 102 0.36 -24.25 -27.75
N ASN A 103 -0.55 -24.04 -28.68
CA ASN A 103 -1.15 -25.12 -29.45
C ASN A 103 -0.25 -25.52 -30.64
N TYR A 104 0.67 -26.48 -30.45
CA TYR A 104 1.55 -26.97 -31.53
C TYR A 104 1.40 -28.46 -31.86
N ALA A 105 0.60 -29.22 -31.09
CA ALA A 105 0.42 -30.66 -31.31
C ALA A 105 -1.03 -31.11 -31.12
N GLU A 106 -1.99 -30.18 -31.24
CA GLU A 106 -3.43 -30.44 -31.05
C GLU A 106 -3.71 -31.20 -29.75
N PHE A 107 -4.17 -32.46 -29.84
CA PHE A 107 -4.47 -33.32 -28.71
C PHE A 107 -3.39 -34.38 -28.44
N TRP A 108 -2.29 -34.40 -29.17
CA TRP A 108 -1.20 -35.34 -28.91
C TRP A 108 -0.36 -34.88 -27.72
N MET A 109 -0.42 -35.60 -26.59
CA MET A 109 0.11 -35.17 -25.28
C MET A 109 1.61 -35.35 -25.12
N GLN A 110 2.26 -36.21 -25.91
CA GLN A 110 3.68 -36.52 -25.73
C GLN A 110 4.61 -35.31 -25.94
N PRO A 111 4.41 -34.43 -26.95
CA PRO A 111 5.16 -33.18 -27.06
C PRO A 111 4.98 -32.26 -25.87
N TYR A 112 3.74 -32.09 -25.39
CA TYR A 112 3.45 -31.28 -24.21
C TYR A 112 4.18 -31.79 -22.98
N ALA A 113 4.10 -33.10 -22.71
CA ALA A 113 4.81 -33.75 -21.61
C ALA A 113 6.32 -33.53 -21.70
N ARG A 114 6.94 -33.77 -22.87
CA ARG A 114 8.38 -33.55 -23.05
C ARG A 114 8.82 -32.11 -22.82
N ASN A 115 8.01 -31.14 -23.24
CA ASN A 115 8.32 -29.72 -23.06
C ASN A 115 8.20 -29.29 -21.60
N ILE A 116 7.18 -29.79 -20.88
CA ILE A 116 7.02 -29.56 -19.45
C ILE A 116 8.16 -30.22 -18.66
N ASP A 117 8.52 -31.45 -19.00
CA ASP A 117 9.63 -32.16 -18.36
C ASP A 117 10.96 -31.42 -18.57
N SER A 118 11.19 -30.93 -19.80
CA SER A 118 12.36 -30.13 -20.17
C SER A 118 12.37 -28.77 -19.47
N PHE A 119 11.21 -28.16 -19.26
CA PHE A 119 11.09 -26.92 -18.49
C PHE A 119 11.55 -27.13 -17.05
N PHE A 120 10.96 -28.11 -16.34
CA PHE A 120 11.33 -28.41 -14.96
C PHE A 120 12.80 -28.83 -14.80
N ALA A 121 13.38 -29.50 -15.80
CA ALA A 121 14.80 -29.85 -15.81
C ALA A 121 15.74 -28.64 -16.02
N LYS A 122 15.27 -27.54 -16.61
CA LYS A 122 16.10 -26.36 -16.97
C LYS A 122 16.00 -25.21 -15.98
N ILE A 123 14.87 -25.09 -15.27
CA ILE A 123 14.68 -24.06 -14.25
C ILE A 123 15.40 -24.42 -12.95
N ALA A 124 15.57 -23.42 -12.07
CA ALA A 124 16.10 -23.67 -10.73
C ALA A 124 15.23 -24.73 -10.01
N PRO A 125 15.83 -25.67 -9.25
CA PRO A 125 15.13 -26.72 -8.55
C PRO A 125 14.00 -26.14 -7.71
N VAL A 126 12.90 -26.86 -7.70
CA VAL A 126 11.75 -26.55 -6.86
C VAL A 126 11.30 -27.86 -6.25
N ASP A 127 10.95 -27.81 -4.97
CA ASP A 127 10.47 -28.98 -4.26
C ASP A 127 9.09 -29.37 -4.81
N THR A 128 9.06 -30.44 -5.59
CA THR A 128 7.84 -30.94 -6.19
C THR A 128 6.92 -31.67 -5.22
N SER A 129 7.33 -31.89 -3.97
CA SER A 129 6.46 -32.38 -2.91
C SER A 129 5.53 -31.29 -2.35
N GLU A 130 5.88 -30.01 -2.54
CA GLU A 130 5.06 -28.86 -2.15
C GLU A 130 4.00 -28.54 -3.21
N HIS A 131 3.07 -29.48 -3.45
CA HIS A 131 2.08 -29.43 -4.54
C HIS A 131 1.27 -28.12 -4.59
N TRP A 132 1.09 -27.47 -3.44
CA TRP A 132 0.38 -26.20 -3.28
C TRP A 132 1.04 -25.01 -4.01
N ARG A 133 2.30 -25.13 -4.47
CA ARG A 133 3.01 -24.12 -5.26
C ARG A 133 2.80 -24.21 -6.78
N PHE A 134 2.15 -25.28 -7.23
CA PHE A 134 2.01 -25.57 -8.66
C PHE A 134 0.56 -25.43 -9.09
N HIS A 135 0.37 -24.67 -10.15
CA HIS A 135 -0.92 -24.34 -10.72
C HIS A 135 -0.90 -24.59 -12.22
N VAL A 136 -2.06 -24.92 -12.76
CA VAL A 136 -2.25 -25.08 -14.19
C VAL A 136 -3.51 -24.37 -14.64
N SER A 137 -3.43 -23.65 -15.74
CA SER A 137 -4.57 -23.01 -16.40
C SER A 137 -4.66 -23.42 -17.86
N GLY A 138 -5.86 -23.34 -18.40
CA GLY A 138 -6.13 -23.50 -19.82
C GLY A 138 -7.12 -22.48 -20.30
N LEU A 139 -6.92 -22.02 -21.52
CA LEU A 139 -7.80 -21.09 -22.21
C LEU A 139 -8.40 -21.75 -23.44
N SER A 140 -9.73 -21.79 -23.55
CA SER A 140 -10.43 -22.39 -24.69
C SER A 140 -9.99 -23.86 -24.89
N HIS A 141 -9.53 -24.22 -26.09
CA HIS A 141 -8.92 -25.52 -26.40
C HIS A 141 -7.73 -25.91 -25.49
N GLY A 142 -7.06 -24.94 -24.86
CA GLY A 142 -6.04 -25.19 -23.85
C GLY A 142 -6.58 -25.93 -22.63
N VAL A 143 -7.87 -25.76 -22.30
CA VAL A 143 -8.55 -26.48 -21.22
C VAL A 143 -8.51 -27.99 -21.46
N GLY A 144 -8.91 -28.44 -22.65
CA GLY A 144 -8.89 -29.87 -22.98
C GLY A 144 -7.49 -30.46 -22.94
N ARG A 145 -6.48 -29.72 -23.43
CA ARG A 145 -5.09 -30.17 -23.42
C ARG A 145 -4.52 -30.35 -22.02
N PHE A 146 -4.72 -29.38 -21.12
CA PHE A 146 -4.17 -29.54 -19.78
C PHE A 146 -4.90 -30.67 -19.02
N TRP A 147 -6.21 -30.85 -19.19
CA TRP A 147 -6.91 -31.98 -18.58
C TRP A 147 -6.45 -33.32 -19.13
N ALA A 148 -6.19 -33.42 -20.44
CA ALA A 148 -5.59 -34.61 -21.05
C ALA A 148 -4.17 -34.90 -20.52
N TYR A 149 -3.37 -33.85 -20.29
CA TYR A 149 -2.04 -33.97 -19.67
C TYR A 149 -2.12 -34.46 -18.22
N LEU A 150 -2.96 -33.82 -17.39
CA LEU A 150 -3.11 -34.19 -15.97
C LEU A 150 -3.65 -35.61 -15.78
N SER A 151 -4.61 -36.02 -16.61
CA SER A 151 -5.26 -37.33 -16.56
C SER A 151 -4.43 -38.45 -17.16
N ASN A 152 -3.35 -38.12 -17.85
CA ASN A 152 -2.56 -39.07 -18.63
C ASN A 152 -3.38 -39.80 -19.71
N ALA A 153 -4.26 -39.09 -20.42
CA ALA A 153 -5.20 -39.68 -21.38
C ALA A 153 -4.54 -40.49 -22.51
N GLN A 154 -3.24 -40.29 -22.77
CA GLN A 154 -2.48 -40.96 -23.84
C GLN A 154 -1.24 -41.72 -23.33
N GLY A 155 -1.18 -42.05 -22.03
CA GLY A 155 -0.07 -42.85 -21.49
C GLY A 155 1.30 -42.15 -21.48
N THR A 156 1.33 -40.82 -21.44
CA THR A 156 2.55 -40.03 -21.24
C THR A 156 3.08 -40.14 -19.80
N ASN A 157 4.33 -40.56 -19.65
CA ASN A 157 4.97 -40.77 -18.35
C ASN A 157 5.62 -39.50 -17.76
N SER A 158 4.99 -38.32 -17.91
CA SER A 158 5.52 -37.12 -17.23
C SER A 158 5.42 -37.28 -15.71
N PRO A 159 6.52 -37.12 -14.95
CA PRO A 159 6.49 -37.20 -13.50
C PRO A 159 5.79 -35.99 -12.85
N TYR A 160 5.62 -34.89 -13.59
CA TYR A 160 5.11 -33.63 -13.04
C TYR A 160 3.58 -33.51 -13.10
N ARG A 161 2.85 -34.41 -13.75
CA ARG A 161 1.39 -34.28 -13.92
C ARG A 161 0.58 -34.26 -12.62
N HIS A 162 1.12 -34.82 -11.53
CA HIS A 162 0.42 -34.95 -10.25
C HIS A 162 0.68 -33.82 -9.25
N ILE A 163 1.65 -32.94 -9.53
CA ILE A 163 2.11 -31.93 -8.56
C ILE A 163 1.18 -30.72 -8.47
N PHE A 164 0.25 -30.55 -9.41
CA PHE A 164 -0.63 -29.37 -9.45
C PHE A 164 -1.73 -29.44 -8.40
N SER A 165 -1.79 -28.43 -7.53
CA SER A 165 -2.85 -28.28 -6.52
C SER A 165 -4.07 -27.53 -7.03
N THR A 166 -3.91 -26.77 -8.11
CA THR A 166 -4.94 -25.85 -8.59
C THR A 166 -5.10 -25.95 -10.10
N THR A 167 -6.35 -25.96 -10.58
CA THR A 167 -6.68 -25.92 -12.01
C THR A 167 -7.61 -24.75 -12.33
N ILE A 168 -7.35 -24.02 -13.40
CA ILE A 168 -8.21 -22.93 -13.88
C ILE A 168 -8.63 -23.22 -15.32
N SER A 169 -9.93 -23.38 -15.56
CA SER A 169 -10.51 -23.61 -16.88
C SER A 169 -11.20 -22.33 -17.37
N LEU A 170 -10.57 -21.61 -18.30
CA LEU A 170 -11.13 -20.38 -18.89
C LEU A 170 -11.79 -20.73 -20.22
N SER A 171 -13.07 -20.39 -20.39
CA SER A 171 -13.86 -20.72 -21.58
C SER A 171 -13.79 -22.22 -21.87
N GLY A 172 -14.25 -23.04 -20.91
CA GLY A 172 -14.06 -24.49 -20.87
C GLY A 172 -14.63 -25.25 -22.06
N GLN A 173 -14.06 -26.42 -22.35
CA GLN A 173 -14.51 -27.35 -23.38
C GLN A 173 -15.11 -28.62 -22.79
N ALA A 174 -15.92 -29.33 -23.59
CA ALA A 174 -16.45 -30.63 -23.19
C ALA A 174 -15.30 -31.63 -23.02
N GLN A 175 -15.32 -32.40 -21.94
CA GLN A 175 -14.31 -33.40 -21.59
C GLN A 175 -15.01 -34.63 -21.00
N ASP A 176 -14.32 -35.77 -21.02
CA ASP A 176 -14.82 -36.99 -20.39
C ASP A 176 -15.07 -36.77 -18.88
N ALA A 177 -16.28 -37.11 -18.42
CA ALA A 177 -16.71 -36.84 -17.06
C ALA A 177 -15.92 -37.67 -16.03
N GLY A 178 -15.63 -38.93 -16.35
CA GLY A 178 -14.87 -39.83 -15.49
C GLY A 178 -13.43 -39.36 -15.31
N MET A 179 -12.80 -38.94 -16.41
CA MET A 179 -11.47 -38.35 -16.45
C MET A 179 -11.40 -37.08 -15.58
N LEU A 180 -12.34 -36.14 -15.75
CA LEU A 180 -12.40 -34.93 -14.94
C LEU A 180 -12.57 -35.26 -13.45
N ALA A 181 -13.53 -36.14 -13.12
CA ALA A 181 -13.81 -36.50 -11.74
C ALA A 181 -12.61 -37.17 -11.06
N ALA A 182 -11.92 -38.09 -11.73
CA ALA A 182 -10.74 -38.75 -11.19
C ALA A 182 -9.57 -37.78 -10.99
N THR A 183 -9.32 -36.91 -11.98
CA THR A 183 -8.15 -36.03 -12.01
C THR A 183 -8.26 -34.84 -11.07
N SER A 184 -9.48 -34.34 -10.83
CA SER A 184 -9.75 -33.12 -10.02
C SER A 184 -9.87 -33.36 -8.52
N ARG A 185 -9.99 -34.62 -8.06
CA ARG A 185 -10.39 -34.99 -6.68
C ARG A 185 -9.64 -34.29 -5.55
N ASN A 186 -8.32 -34.12 -5.72
CA ASN A 186 -7.45 -33.52 -4.70
C ASN A 186 -6.95 -32.14 -5.12
N LYS A 187 -7.71 -31.44 -5.95
CA LYS A 187 -7.35 -30.13 -6.49
C LYS A 187 -8.41 -29.11 -6.13
N ARG A 188 -8.00 -27.84 -6.15
CA ARG A 188 -8.92 -26.71 -6.18
C ARG A 188 -9.15 -26.34 -7.63
N ASN A 189 -10.40 -26.26 -8.04
CA ASN A 189 -10.76 -26.08 -9.43
C ASN A 189 -11.56 -24.79 -9.61
N TRP A 190 -11.23 -23.99 -10.63
CA TRP A 190 -12.01 -22.82 -10.99
C TRP A 190 -12.38 -22.91 -12.46
N VAL A 191 -13.66 -22.73 -12.77
CA VAL A 191 -14.16 -22.59 -14.13
C VAL A 191 -14.65 -21.15 -14.32
N TRP A 192 -14.15 -20.48 -15.35
CA TRP A 192 -14.45 -19.09 -15.67
C TRP A 192 -14.91 -18.98 -17.11
N VAL A 193 -16.02 -18.30 -17.38
CA VAL A 193 -16.57 -18.17 -18.74
C VAL A 193 -17.33 -16.86 -18.89
N GLY A 194 -17.29 -16.26 -20.08
CA GLY A 194 -18.09 -15.08 -20.42
C GLY A 194 -19.51 -15.45 -20.79
N ASP A 195 -20.49 -14.61 -20.46
CA ASP A 195 -21.91 -14.86 -20.75
C ASP A 195 -22.23 -14.91 -22.26
N GLN A 196 -21.38 -14.32 -23.09
CA GLN A 196 -21.47 -14.32 -24.55
C GLN A 196 -20.42 -15.23 -25.22
N ASP A 197 -19.75 -16.12 -24.47
CA ASP A 197 -18.95 -17.18 -25.08
C ASP A 197 -19.86 -18.07 -25.95
N TYR A 198 -19.37 -18.46 -27.13
CA TYR A 198 -20.12 -19.22 -28.12
C TYR A 198 -19.35 -20.47 -28.60
N GLY A 199 -19.98 -21.28 -29.44
CA GLY A 199 -19.33 -22.46 -30.04
C GLY A 199 -18.95 -23.51 -29.00
N GLN A 200 -17.74 -24.08 -29.11
CA GLN A 200 -17.30 -25.17 -28.21
C GLN A 200 -16.91 -24.71 -26.80
N THR A 201 -17.06 -23.42 -26.50
CA THR A 201 -16.63 -22.82 -25.22
C THR A 201 -17.74 -22.06 -24.49
N HIS A 202 -18.98 -22.21 -24.93
CA HIS A 202 -20.13 -21.47 -24.38
C HIS A 202 -20.41 -21.81 -22.89
N PRO A 203 -21.14 -20.95 -22.15
CA PRO A 203 -21.41 -21.13 -20.72
C PRO A 203 -21.93 -22.52 -20.32
N GLY A 204 -22.86 -23.09 -21.10
CA GLY A 204 -23.38 -24.44 -20.86
C GLY A 204 -22.31 -25.54 -20.82
N ILE A 205 -21.30 -25.50 -21.71
CA ILE A 205 -20.19 -26.47 -21.71
C ILE A 205 -19.29 -26.26 -20.51
N SER A 206 -18.98 -25.00 -20.17
CA SER A 206 -18.21 -24.68 -18.97
C SER A 206 -18.93 -25.13 -17.69
N GLN A 207 -20.25 -24.97 -17.62
CA GLN A 207 -21.07 -25.45 -16.51
C GLN A 207 -21.05 -26.99 -16.42
N GLN A 208 -21.11 -27.69 -17.56
CA GLN A 208 -20.98 -29.15 -17.58
C GLN A 208 -19.61 -29.60 -17.08
N LEU A 209 -18.53 -28.96 -17.54
CA LEU A 209 -17.18 -29.20 -17.03
C LEU A 209 -17.14 -28.99 -15.50
N TYR A 210 -17.67 -27.88 -15.00
CA TYR A 210 -17.76 -27.60 -13.56
C TYR A 210 -18.50 -28.68 -12.78
N ASN A 211 -19.63 -29.17 -13.32
CA ASN A 211 -20.42 -30.21 -12.68
C ASN A 211 -19.64 -31.53 -12.57
N ASN A 212 -18.84 -31.87 -13.59
CA ASN A 212 -18.02 -33.08 -13.64
C ASN A 212 -16.75 -33.04 -12.76
N LEU A 213 -16.31 -31.85 -12.35
CA LEU A 213 -15.19 -31.72 -11.41
C LEU A 213 -15.57 -32.19 -10.00
N THR A 214 -14.63 -32.81 -9.31
CA THR A 214 -14.73 -33.17 -7.89
C THR A 214 -13.74 -32.34 -7.06
N GLY A 215 -13.83 -32.42 -5.73
CA GLY A 215 -13.05 -31.58 -4.82
C GLY A 215 -13.60 -30.16 -4.69
N SER A 216 -12.78 -29.25 -4.16
CA SER A 216 -13.16 -27.84 -4.01
C SER A 216 -13.25 -27.19 -5.39
N LYS A 217 -14.40 -26.59 -5.72
CA LYS A 217 -14.61 -25.98 -7.05
C LYS A 217 -15.36 -24.65 -7.00
N ARG A 218 -15.05 -23.78 -7.94
CA ARG A 218 -15.71 -22.49 -8.17
C ARG A 218 -16.12 -22.31 -9.63
N PHE A 219 -17.21 -21.59 -9.83
CA PHE A 219 -17.73 -21.22 -11.13
C PHE A 219 -17.92 -19.70 -11.17
N THR A 220 -17.38 -19.06 -12.21
CA THR A 220 -17.61 -17.64 -12.47
C THR A 220 -18.17 -17.48 -13.87
N LEU A 221 -19.31 -16.79 -13.94
CA LEU A 221 -19.90 -16.30 -15.18
C LEU A 221 -19.66 -14.79 -15.27
N GLN A 222 -18.77 -14.36 -16.15
CA GLN A 222 -18.50 -12.95 -16.38
C GLN A 222 -19.65 -12.35 -17.20
N ALA A 223 -20.38 -11.42 -16.61
CA ALA A 223 -21.44 -10.70 -17.32
C ALA A 223 -20.85 -9.67 -18.30
N SER A 224 -21.52 -9.50 -19.43
CA SER A 224 -21.25 -8.42 -20.37
C SER A 224 -21.63 -7.07 -19.77
N VAL A 225 -20.74 -6.09 -19.89
CA VAL A 225 -20.97 -4.72 -19.41
C VAL A 225 -20.74 -3.76 -20.57
N PRO A 226 -21.80 -3.17 -21.16
CA PRO A 226 -21.67 -2.28 -22.31
C PRO A 226 -20.61 -1.17 -22.07
N PRO A 227 -19.77 -0.86 -23.08
CA PRO A 227 -19.81 -1.37 -24.46
C PRO A 227 -19.08 -2.71 -24.68
N ALA A 228 -18.53 -3.33 -23.63
CA ALA A 228 -17.74 -4.55 -23.72
C ALA A 228 -18.60 -5.82 -23.59
N SER A 229 -18.47 -6.74 -24.55
CA SER A 229 -19.04 -8.08 -24.45
C SER A 229 -18.08 -9.04 -23.76
N ALA A 230 -18.56 -9.70 -22.71
CA ALA A 230 -17.89 -10.82 -22.07
C ALA A 230 -18.09 -12.08 -22.92
N GLY A 231 -17.47 -12.10 -24.10
CA GLY A 231 -17.48 -13.23 -25.03
C GLY A 231 -16.15 -13.97 -25.05
N HIS A 232 -15.93 -14.76 -26.10
CA HIS A 232 -14.70 -15.53 -26.29
C HIS A 232 -13.53 -14.64 -26.72
N ASN A 233 -13.06 -13.79 -25.80
CA ASN A 233 -12.11 -12.72 -26.09
C ASN A 233 -11.26 -12.36 -24.85
N SER A 234 -10.32 -11.43 -25.05
CA SER A 234 -9.42 -10.97 -23.99
C SER A 234 -10.14 -10.34 -22.80
N ILE A 235 -11.32 -9.74 -22.95
CA ILE A 235 -12.07 -9.15 -21.82
C ILE A 235 -12.42 -10.22 -20.78
N THR A 236 -12.95 -11.36 -21.25
CA THR A 236 -13.27 -12.48 -20.37
C THR A 236 -12.00 -13.06 -19.72
N TRP A 237 -10.92 -13.22 -20.48
CA TRP A 237 -9.68 -13.80 -19.98
C TRP A 237 -8.95 -12.88 -18.99
N ASP A 238 -8.91 -11.58 -19.30
CA ASP A 238 -8.36 -10.53 -18.45
C ASP A 238 -9.16 -10.38 -17.16
N SER A 239 -10.49 -10.61 -17.18
CA SER A 239 -11.30 -10.62 -15.96
C SER A 239 -10.90 -11.75 -15.02
N CYS A 240 -10.64 -12.96 -15.56
CA CYS A 240 -10.21 -14.10 -14.76
C CYS A 240 -8.81 -13.89 -14.18
N HIS A 241 -7.89 -13.37 -14.97
CA HIS A 241 -6.52 -13.10 -14.53
C HIS A 241 -6.33 -11.68 -14.00
N SER A 242 -7.43 -10.98 -13.72
CA SER A 242 -7.37 -9.62 -13.21
C SER A 242 -6.61 -9.60 -11.89
N LEU A 243 -5.75 -8.60 -11.75
CA LEU A 243 -5.11 -8.28 -10.47
C LEU A 243 -6.06 -7.50 -9.55
N ARG A 244 -7.28 -7.20 -10.02
CA ARG A 244 -8.34 -6.57 -9.24
C ARG A 244 -8.96 -7.58 -8.27
N GLY A 245 -9.47 -7.09 -7.15
CA GLY A 245 -10.00 -7.92 -6.06
C GLY A 245 -8.97 -8.17 -4.95
N THR A 246 -9.43 -8.09 -3.70
CA THR A 246 -8.60 -8.18 -2.49
C THR A 246 -8.75 -9.49 -1.75
N ASP A 247 -9.59 -10.39 -2.25
CA ASP A 247 -9.89 -11.67 -1.63
C ASP A 247 -9.78 -12.82 -2.63
N THR A 248 -9.85 -14.04 -2.09
CA THR A 248 -9.79 -15.23 -2.93
C THR A 248 -11.02 -15.35 -3.83
N LEU A 249 -12.17 -14.75 -3.52
CA LEU A 249 -13.43 -14.90 -4.26
C LEU A 249 -13.41 -14.16 -5.59
N THR A 250 -12.72 -13.03 -5.63
CA THR A 250 -12.70 -12.11 -6.76
C THR A 250 -11.35 -12.06 -7.48
N ASN A 251 -10.27 -12.56 -6.85
CA ASN A 251 -8.93 -12.57 -7.41
C ASN A 251 -8.37 -14.00 -7.52
N THR A 252 -8.22 -14.46 -8.75
CA THR A 252 -7.75 -15.82 -9.07
C THR A 252 -6.31 -16.06 -8.65
N TRP A 253 -5.46 -15.02 -8.65
CA TRP A 253 -4.08 -15.11 -8.18
C TRP A 253 -4.02 -15.35 -6.67
N LEU A 254 -4.82 -14.62 -5.89
CA LEU A 254 -4.94 -14.82 -4.44
C LEU A 254 -5.52 -16.18 -4.11
N TRP A 255 -6.50 -16.63 -4.88
CA TRP A 255 -7.06 -17.97 -4.71
C TRP A 255 -6.06 -19.09 -4.98
N MET A 256 -5.22 -18.97 -6.01
CA MET A 256 -4.18 -19.95 -6.29
C MET A 256 -3.23 -20.13 -5.10
N VAL A 257 -2.91 -19.05 -4.38
CA VAL A 257 -1.90 -19.07 -3.31
C VAL A 257 -2.48 -19.27 -1.91
N ALA A 258 -3.81 -19.16 -1.75
CA ALA A 258 -4.48 -19.35 -0.47
C ALA A 258 -4.17 -20.74 0.10
N ARG A 259 -3.78 -20.81 1.37
CA ARG A 259 -3.60 -22.07 2.10
C ARG A 259 -4.94 -22.57 2.61
N GLN A 260 -5.05 -23.86 2.91
CA GLN A 260 -6.30 -24.45 3.42
C GLN A 260 -6.77 -23.78 4.73
N GLN A 261 -5.84 -23.27 5.53
CA GLN A 261 -6.10 -22.45 6.72
C GLN A 261 -6.67 -21.05 6.40
N ASP A 262 -6.45 -20.53 5.18
CA ASP A 262 -6.98 -19.24 4.73
C ASP A 262 -8.42 -19.34 4.21
N THR A 263 -8.97 -20.55 4.12
CA THR A 263 -10.32 -20.84 3.62
C THR A 263 -11.34 -21.14 4.72
N VAL A 264 -10.96 -21.01 6.00
CA VAL A 264 -11.94 -21.01 7.09
C VAL A 264 -12.90 -19.85 6.81
N THR A 265 -14.17 -20.18 6.57
CA THR A 265 -15.23 -19.17 6.38
C THR A 265 -15.07 -18.16 7.51
N PRO A 266 -14.85 -16.86 7.22
CA PRO A 266 -14.68 -15.89 8.28
C PRO A 266 -15.87 -16.05 9.20
N GLN A 267 -15.63 -16.37 10.46
CA GLN A 267 -16.69 -16.35 11.47
C GLN A 267 -17.39 -15.00 11.28
N PRO A 268 -18.72 -14.96 11.09
CA PRO A 268 -19.41 -13.69 10.87
C PRO A 268 -19.10 -12.82 12.08
N CYS A 269 -18.27 -11.81 11.86
CA CYS A 269 -18.01 -10.84 12.90
C CYS A 269 -19.30 -10.06 13.07
N PRO A 270 -19.92 -10.06 14.26
CA PRO A 270 -21.01 -9.16 14.53
C PRO A 270 -20.43 -7.74 14.46
N VAL A 271 -20.56 -7.09 13.30
CA VAL A 271 -20.34 -5.65 13.20
C VAL A 271 -21.62 -5.01 13.72
N THR A 272 -21.75 -4.98 15.04
CA THR A 272 -22.82 -4.22 15.70
C THR A 272 -22.35 -2.78 15.91
N GLY A 273 -23.20 -1.80 15.65
CA GLY A 273 -22.92 -0.38 15.92
C GLY A 273 -22.65 0.49 14.69
N GLY A 274 -22.63 1.80 14.93
CA GLY A 274 -22.62 2.84 13.91
C GLY A 274 -23.95 3.60 13.83
N PRO A 275 -24.06 4.62 12.96
CA PRO A 275 -25.28 5.37 12.72
C PRO A 275 -26.47 4.49 12.36
N ALA A 276 -27.69 4.94 12.65
CA ALA A 276 -28.89 4.22 12.23
C ALA A 276 -28.90 4.01 10.70
N GLY A 277 -29.12 2.77 10.26
CA GLY A 277 -29.09 2.39 8.84
C GLY A 277 -27.69 2.22 8.24
N TYR A 278 -26.63 2.27 9.05
CA TYR A 278 -25.27 2.06 8.59
C TYR A 278 -25.03 0.63 8.08
N VAL A 279 -24.38 0.52 6.92
CA VAL A 279 -23.90 -0.76 6.37
C VAL A 279 -22.37 -0.79 6.42
N PRO A 280 -21.73 -1.77 7.09
CA PRO A 280 -20.27 -1.88 7.14
C PRO A 280 -19.60 -1.84 5.75
N GLY A 281 -18.49 -1.14 5.65
CA GLY A 281 -17.76 -0.91 4.39
C GLY A 281 -18.34 0.21 3.52
N THR A 282 -19.48 0.80 3.91
CA THR A 282 -20.01 2.01 3.26
C THR A 282 -19.63 3.26 4.04
N GLN A 283 -19.67 4.40 3.37
CA GLN A 283 -19.61 5.71 4.01
C GLN A 283 -21.02 6.27 4.17
N VAL A 284 -21.30 6.87 5.32
CA VAL A 284 -22.55 7.60 5.56
C VAL A 284 -22.31 8.98 6.15
N SER A 285 -23.30 9.86 5.96
CA SER A 285 -23.43 11.07 6.75
C SER A 285 -24.15 10.73 8.06
N TRP A 286 -23.60 11.15 9.18
CA TRP A 286 -24.18 10.99 10.51
C TRP A 286 -24.41 12.36 11.12
N THR A 287 -25.68 12.69 11.38
CA THR A 287 -26.06 13.98 11.97
C THR A 287 -26.39 13.81 13.45
N PHE A 288 -25.71 14.55 14.30
CA PHE A 288 -25.98 14.67 15.74
C PHE A 288 -25.45 16.00 16.27
N ASN A 289 -25.86 16.42 17.46
CA ASN A 289 -25.55 17.76 18.01
C ASN A 289 -25.88 18.94 17.06
N GLY A 290 -26.83 18.75 16.13
CA GLY A 290 -27.16 19.73 15.10
C GLY A 290 -26.10 19.92 14.01
N ARG A 291 -25.13 18.99 13.91
CA ARG A 291 -23.99 19.06 12.99
C ARG A 291 -23.91 17.77 12.16
N SER A 292 -23.37 17.89 10.95
CA SER A 292 -23.19 16.77 10.03
C SER A 292 -21.77 16.21 10.16
N HIS A 293 -21.63 14.88 10.15
CA HIS A 293 -20.36 14.18 10.32
C HIS A 293 -20.20 13.05 9.32
N GLY A 294 -18.95 12.66 9.05
CA GLY A 294 -18.62 11.54 8.18
C GLY A 294 -18.34 10.32 9.00
N TYR A 295 -18.94 9.20 8.64
CA TYR A 295 -18.70 7.94 9.30
C TYR A 295 -18.41 6.83 8.29
N PHE A 296 -17.38 6.06 8.58
CA PHE A 296 -17.02 4.85 7.85
C PHE A 296 -16.44 3.83 8.84
N ARG A 297 -16.82 2.56 8.70
CA ARG A 297 -16.23 1.43 9.40
C ARG A 297 -16.08 0.26 8.44
N ALA A 298 -14.89 -0.31 8.33
CA ALA A 298 -14.66 -1.47 7.50
C ALA A 298 -15.49 -2.68 7.93
N ALA A 299 -15.89 -3.50 6.97
CA ALA A 299 -16.52 -4.78 7.23
C ALA A 299 -15.48 -5.83 7.67
N GLY A 300 -15.91 -6.81 8.46
CA GLY A 300 -15.10 -7.99 8.82
C GLY A 300 -14.39 -7.91 10.17
N CYS A 301 -13.51 -8.89 10.39
CA CYS A 301 -12.82 -9.12 11.65
C CYS A 301 -11.40 -8.53 11.65
N GLY A 302 -10.95 -8.09 12.82
CA GLY A 302 -9.58 -7.63 13.06
C GLY A 302 -9.44 -6.73 14.29
N GLU A 303 -8.21 -6.29 14.57
CA GLU A 303 -7.91 -5.25 15.56
C GLU A 303 -8.51 -3.93 15.06
N ARG A 304 -9.48 -3.39 15.80
CA ARG A 304 -10.18 -2.16 15.42
C ARG A 304 -9.32 -0.94 15.75
N HIS A 305 -9.07 -0.09 14.76
CA HIS A 305 -8.39 1.18 14.91
C HIS A 305 -9.32 2.34 14.51
N ILE A 306 -9.31 3.40 15.32
CA ILE A 306 -10.17 4.57 15.12
C ILE A 306 -9.33 5.77 14.70
N LEU A 307 -9.70 6.39 13.59
CA LEU A 307 -9.12 7.65 13.11
C LEU A 307 -10.17 8.76 13.18
N ILE A 308 -9.90 9.80 13.98
CA ILE A 308 -10.71 11.03 14.03
C ILE A 308 -10.06 12.07 13.12
N VAL A 309 -10.82 12.70 12.22
CA VAL A 309 -10.28 13.59 11.19
C VAL A 309 -10.97 14.94 11.21
N PHE A 310 -10.20 16.00 11.42
CA PHE A 310 -10.66 17.38 11.24
C PHE A 310 -10.37 17.85 9.82
N THR A 311 -11.41 18.20 9.07
CA THR A 311 -11.24 18.66 7.68
C THR A 311 -10.74 20.11 7.59
N ALA A 312 -10.37 20.52 6.37
CA ALA A 312 -10.10 21.91 6.03
C ALA A 312 -11.35 22.80 6.12
N ASP A 313 -11.15 24.12 6.09
CA ASP A 313 -12.21 25.12 6.32
C ASP A 313 -13.28 25.18 5.24
N THR A 314 -12.95 24.71 4.03
CA THR A 314 -13.87 24.63 2.89
C THR A 314 -14.87 23.49 3.00
N SER A 315 -14.70 22.60 3.98
CA SER A 315 -15.60 21.46 4.20
C SER A 315 -16.48 21.74 5.41
N THR A 316 -17.65 22.32 5.17
CA THR A 316 -18.60 22.75 6.20
C THR A 316 -19.74 21.75 6.44
N ASP A 317 -19.77 20.63 5.73
CA ASP A 317 -20.79 19.59 5.88
C ASP A 317 -20.28 18.22 5.41
N SER A 318 -21.18 17.24 5.33
CA SER A 318 -20.89 15.90 4.83
C SER A 318 -20.94 15.71 3.33
N THR A 319 -21.45 16.70 2.59
CA THR A 319 -21.75 16.57 1.17
C THR A 319 -20.46 16.43 0.35
N ASN A 320 -19.34 16.96 0.86
CA ASN A 320 -18.03 16.97 0.21
C ASN A 320 -17.03 15.94 0.75
N TYR A 321 -17.44 14.96 1.56
CA TYR A 321 -16.49 13.97 2.08
C TYR A 321 -15.85 13.10 1.00
N GLN A 322 -16.53 12.91 -0.13
CA GLN A 322 -15.95 12.24 -1.30
C GLN A 322 -14.75 13.01 -1.89
N ILE A 323 -14.52 14.25 -1.48
CA ILE A 323 -13.43 15.08 -1.99
C ILE A 323 -12.35 15.31 -0.94
N ASN A 324 -12.72 15.52 0.33
CA ASN A 324 -11.78 16.03 1.34
C ASN A 324 -11.62 15.15 2.58
N ALA A 325 -12.21 13.95 2.62
CA ALA A 325 -12.10 13.06 3.78
C ALA A 325 -11.31 11.80 3.42
N PRO A 326 -10.46 11.27 4.32
CA PRO A 326 -9.63 10.10 4.03
C PRO A 326 -10.46 8.85 3.78
N GLN A 327 -11.68 8.73 4.31
CA GLN A 327 -12.52 7.56 4.03
C GLN A 327 -12.91 7.40 2.56
N LYS A 328 -12.84 8.44 1.72
CA LYS A 328 -13.08 8.28 0.27
C LYS A 328 -12.09 7.30 -0.37
N LEU A 329 -10.86 7.26 0.16
CA LEU A 329 -9.80 6.36 -0.30
C LEU A 329 -10.01 4.93 0.19
N LEU A 330 -10.92 4.72 1.16
CA LEU A 330 -11.31 3.42 1.69
C LEU A 330 -12.62 2.90 1.05
N GLN A 331 -13.30 3.76 0.26
CA GLN A 331 -14.56 3.45 -0.42
C GLN A 331 -14.36 3.09 -1.90
N ASP A 332 -13.12 3.00 -2.39
CA ASP A 332 -12.88 2.67 -3.79
C ASP A 332 -13.35 1.24 -4.10
N ALA A 333 -14.49 1.15 -4.81
CA ALA A 333 -15.14 -0.08 -5.25
C ALA A 333 -14.31 -0.92 -6.25
N GLY A 334 -13.10 -0.48 -6.61
CA GLY A 334 -12.32 -1.14 -7.65
C GLY A 334 -11.17 -2.02 -7.18
N ILE A 335 -10.29 -1.53 -6.28
CA ILE A 335 -8.92 -2.09 -6.24
C ILE A 335 -8.25 -2.10 -4.85
N ASN A 336 -8.50 -1.19 -3.91
CA ASN A 336 -7.64 -1.12 -2.72
C ASN A 336 -8.38 -0.83 -1.41
N TRP A 337 -8.28 -1.80 -0.50
CA TRP A 337 -8.61 -1.75 0.93
C TRP A 337 -10.03 -1.27 1.24
N ASN A 338 -10.91 -2.24 1.46
CA ASN A 338 -12.24 -2.12 2.08
C ASN A 338 -12.18 -1.62 3.55
N GLY A 339 -11.29 -0.68 3.84
CA GLY A 339 -10.89 -0.19 5.16
C GLY A 339 -10.16 -1.22 6.03
N ARG A 340 -9.57 -2.27 5.44
CA ARG A 340 -8.78 -3.26 6.17
C ARG A 340 -7.31 -3.17 5.78
N THR A 341 -6.42 -3.30 6.76
CA THR A 341 -4.98 -3.44 6.55
C THR A 341 -4.51 -4.73 7.16
N ALA A 342 -3.33 -5.21 6.80
CA ALA A 342 -2.66 -6.17 7.64
C ALA A 342 -1.32 -5.60 8.13
N ARG A 343 -1.08 -5.72 9.43
CA ARG A 343 0.18 -5.33 10.08
C ARG A 343 1.23 -6.43 9.93
N ALA A 344 0.78 -7.68 9.93
CA ALA A 344 1.55 -8.91 9.70
C ALA A 344 0.59 -10.04 9.24
N PRO A 345 1.08 -11.23 8.85
CA PRO A 345 0.20 -12.37 8.53
C PRO A 345 -0.75 -12.73 9.67
N GLY A 346 -2.04 -12.86 9.36
CA GLY A 346 -3.10 -13.13 10.36
C GLY A 346 -3.50 -11.92 11.23
N ASP A 347 -2.78 -10.81 11.13
CA ASP A 347 -2.98 -9.61 11.94
C ASP A 347 -3.65 -8.52 11.10
N THR A 348 -4.97 -8.64 10.98
CA THR A 348 -5.79 -7.70 10.23
C THR A 348 -6.23 -6.55 11.11
N ILE A 349 -6.03 -5.33 10.63
CA ILE A 349 -6.58 -4.11 11.18
C ILE A 349 -7.89 -3.77 10.46
N VAL A 350 -8.90 -3.36 11.21
CA VAL A 350 -10.17 -2.84 10.71
C VAL A 350 -10.24 -1.36 11.07
N TRP A 351 -10.32 -0.48 10.07
CA TRP A 351 -10.42 0.96 10.29
C TRP A 351 -11.85 1.41 10.51
N GLU A 352 -11.98 2.33 11.45
CA GLU A 352 -13.15 3.17 11.63
C GLU A 352 -12.72 4.63 11.60
N VAL A 353 -13.40 5.41 10.76
CA VAL A 353 -13.04 6.80 10.48
C VAL A 353 -14.22 7.69 10.81
N PHE A 354 -13.98 8.65 11.70
CA PHE A 354 -14.93 9.70 12.04
C PHE A 354 -14.40 11.04 11.55
N THR A 355 -15.09 11.63 10.58
CA THR A 355 -14.71 12.91 9.98
C THR A 355 -15.58 14.03 10.49
N ILE A 356 -14.92 15.10 10.96
CA ILE A 356 -15.56 16.26 11.56
C ILE A 356 -15.33 17.49 10.67
N PRO A 357 -16.39 18.05 10.06
CA PRO A 357 -16.27 19.22 9.21
C PRO A 357 -16.08 20.51 10.00
N HIS A 358 -15.69 21.56 9.29
CA HIS A 358 -15.56 22.91 9.81
C HIS A 358 -16.93 23.59 9.97
N THR A 359 -17.72 23.18 10.97
CA THR A 359 -19.07 23.73 11.23
C THR A 359 -19.16 24.67 12.44
N SER A 360 -18.09 24.81 13.23
CA SER A 360 -18.13 25.59 14.49
C SER A 360 -16.91 26.49 14.65
N ALA A 361 -16.33 26.95 13.55
CA ALA A 361 -15.14 27.80 13.56
C ALA A 361 -14.02 27.19 14.41
N HIS A 362 -13.54 27.92 15.42
CA HIS A 362 -12.56 27.45 16.40
C HIS A 362 -13.17 27.23 17.79
N TRP A 363 -14.49 27.00 17.90
CA TRP A 363 -15.16 26.71 19.16
C TRP A 363 -14.95 25.24 19.56
N LEU A 364 -13.95 24.97 20.41
CA LEU A 364 -13.47 23.61 20.70
C LEU A 364 -14.44 22.78 21.53
N GLN A 365 -15.32 23.40 22.31
CA GLN A 365 -16.35 22.68 23.07
C GLN A 365 -17.29 21.91 22.15
N ALA A 366 -17.68 22.48 21.01
CA ALA A 366 -18.56 21.78 20.07
C ALA A 366 -17.88 20.55 19.46
N TYR A 367 -16.61 20.68 19.07
CA TYR A 367 -15.82 19.55 18.56
C TYR A 367 -15.61 18.46 19.62
N ALA A 368 -15.42 18.86 20.88
CA ALA A 368 -15.32 17.95 22.01
C ALA A 368 -16.62 17.17 22.23
N ASN A 369 -17.76 17.86 22.24
CA ASN A 369 -19.09 17.24 22.36
C ASN A 369 -19.34 16.23 21.23
N ASP A 370 -18.84 16.49 20.02
CA ASP A 370 -19.03 15.58 18.90
C ASP A 370 -18.21 14.29 19.04
N ILE A 371 -16.96 14.41 19.50
CA ILE A 371 -16.10 13.25 19.77
C ILE A 371 -16.64 12.46 20.97
N ASP A 372 -17.13 13.14 22.00
CA ASP A 372 -17.75 12.51 23.16
C ASP A 372 -19.03 11.75 22.77
N TYR A 373 -19.86 12.34 21.90
CA TYR A 373 -21.04 11.68 21.34
C TYR A 373 -20.63 10.45 20.51
N PHE A 374 -19.64 10.58 19.63
CA PHE A 374 -19.13 9.48 18.84
C PHE A 374 -18.74 8.28 19.71
N PHE A 375 -17.86 8.47 20.72
CA PHE A 375 -17.42 7.38 21.57
C PHE A 375 -18.51 6.78 22.47
N THR A 376 -19.57 7.52 22.78
CA THR A 376 -20.69 7.04 23.59
C THR A 376 -21.75 6.29 22.79
N HIS A 377 -21.80 6.46 21.46
CA HIS A 377 -22.86 5.90 20.61
C HIS A 377 -22.37 4.89 19.56
N ILE A 378 -21.06 4.71 19.40
CA ILE A 378 -20.50 3.58 18.65
C ILE A 378 -20.40 2.34 19.55
N GLU A 379 -20.06 1.20 18.94
CA GLU A 379 -19.77 -0.03 19.67
C GLU A 379 -18.64 0.20 20.69
N ASN A 380 -18.82 -0.34 21.90
CA ASN A 380 -17.83 -0.29 22.98
C ASN A 380 -16.43 -0.63 22.45
N ILE A 381 -15.48 0.23 22.78
CA ILE A 381 -14.08 0.03 22.47
C ILE A 381 -13.26 0.18 23.75
N ASP A 382 -12.25 -0.67 23.89
CA ASP A 382 -11.27 -0.53 24.97
C ASP A 382 -10.45 0.74 24.75
N THR A 383 -10.78 1.78 25.52
CA THR A 383 -10.08 3.07 25.49
C THR A 383 -8.80 3.08 26.32
N THR A 384 -8.45 1.97 26.98
CA THR A 384 -7.19 1.85 27.73
C THR A 384 -5.99 1.57 26.82
N ASP A 385 -6.22 0.96 25.65
CA ASP A 385 -5.19 0.75 24.62
C ASP A 385 -5.09 1.95 23.66
N HIS A 386 -4.31 2.94 24.05
CA HIS A 386 -4.12 4.18 23.29
C HIS A 386 -3.52 3.95 21.88
N ASN A 387 -2.93 2.79 21.60
CA ASN A 387 -2.33 2.49 20.29
C ASN A 387 -3.36 2.38 19.16
N ARG A 388 -4.65 2.25 19.51
CA ARG A 388 -5.75 2.08 18.57
C ARG A 388 -6.41 3.40 18.13
N PHE A 389 -6.01 4.52 18.72
CA PHE A 389 -6.65 5.80 18.49
C PHE A 389 -5.69 6.78 17.82
N HIS A 390 -6.17 7.31 16.71
CA HIS A 390 -5.42 8.17 15.80
C HIS A 390 -6.22 9.44 15.57
N MET A 391 -5.53 10.57 15.41
CA MET A 391 -6.16 11.82 15.06
C MET A 391 -5.44 12.47 13.89
N ALA A 392 -6.19 13.07 12.98
CA ALA A 392 -5.66 13.80 11.86
C ALA A 392 -6.34 15.18 11.71
N GLY A 393 -5.60 16.13 11.17
CA GLY A 393 -6.10 17.44 10.79
C GLY A 393 -5.58 17.84 9.41
N MET A 394 -6.42 18.49 8.62
CA MET A 394 -6.08 19.04 7.30
C MET A 394 -6.24 20.56 7.31
N ALA A 395 -5.24 21.29 6.82
CA ALA A 395 -5.23 22.76 6.83
C ALA A 395 -5.46 23.32 8.25
N ASN A 396 -6.39 24.25 8.42
CA ASN A 396 -6.83 24.77 9.71
C ASN A 396 -7.46 23.69 10.63
N GLY A 397 -7.82 22.53 10.09
CA GLY A 397 -8.17 21.33 10.86
C GLY A 397 -7.04 20.85 11.76
N VAL A 398 -5.78 21.11 11.42
CA VAL A 398 -4.62 20.82 12.29
C VAL A 398 -4.70 21.63 13.59
N ASN A 399 -5.07 22.91 13.52
CA ASN A 399 -5.24 23.74 14.72
C ASN A 399 -6.41 23.28 15.58
N ARG A 400 -7.53 22.85 14.97
CA ARG A 400 -8.68 22.29 15.72
C ARG A 400 -8.33 20.98 16.42
N MET A 401 -7.64 20.08 15.71
CA MET A 401 -7.11 18.84 16.27
C MET A 401 -6.24 19.11 17.50
N TRP A 402 -5.25 20.00 17.39
CA TRP A 402 -4.35 20.31 18.50
C TRP A 402 -5.01 21.12 19.60
N GLY A 403 -5.97 21.99 19.28
CA GLY A 403 -6.81 22.66 20.26
C GLY A 403 -7.56 21.66 21.14
N TYR A 404 -8.18 20.64 20.52
CA TYR A 404 -8.83 19.55 21.24
C TYR A 404 -7.85 18.71 22.08
N LEU A 405 -6.71 18.29 21.52
CA LEU A 405 -5.74 17.46 22.24
C LEU A 405 -5.15 18.21 23.45
N THR A 406 -4.87 19.50 23.31
CA THR A 406 -4.23 20.33 24.36
C THR A 406 -5.21 20.92 25.37
N ASN A 407 -6.51 20.58 25.28
CA ASN A 407 -7.57 21.17 26.09
C ASN A 407 -7.63 22.70 26.00
N ASP A 408 -7.39 23.25 24.81
CA ASP A 408 -7.55 24.68 24.60
C ASP A 408 -9.04 25.05 24.75
N GLN A 409 -9.32 26.23 25.32
CA GLN A 409 -10.68 26.65 25.73
C GLN A 409 -11.35 25.74 26.79
N SER A 410 -10.60 24.89 27.49
CA SER A 410 -11.09 24.11 28.65
C SER A 410 -12.31 23.23 28.37
N HIS A 411 -12.38 22.60 27.20
CA HIS A 411 -13.52 21.76 26.81
C HIS A 411 -13.67 20.46 27.62
N ASN A 412 -12.60 20.04 28.30
CA ASN A 412 -12.56 18.95 29.29
C ASN A 412 -13.05 17.57 28.81
N SER A 413 -13.00 17.29 27.50
CA SER A 413 -13.36 15.95 26.98
C SER A 413 -12.49 14.87 27.66
N PRO A 414 -13.09 13.75 28.11
CA PRO A 414 -12.37 12.64 28.71
C PRO A 414 -11.50 11.89 27.69
N TYR A 415 -11.82 11.97 26.40
CA TYR A 415 -11.15 11.20 25.35
C TYR A 415 -9.90 11.89 24.78
N ARG A 416 -9.60 13.14 25.14
CA ARG A 416 -8.46 13.87 24.55
C ARG A 416 -7.10 13.17 24.73
N ASN A 417 -6.95 12.34 25.76
CA ASN A 417 -5.68 11.70 26.11
C ASN A 417 -5.45 10.31 25.51
N ILE A 418 -6.41 9.74 24.76
CA ILE A 418 -6.30 8.36 24.26
C ILE A 418 -5.52 8.25 22.94
N PHE A 419 -5.25 9.36 22.26
CA PHE A 419 -4.65 9.37 20.92
C PHE A 419 -3.12 9.18 20.98
N SER A 420 -2.64 8.07 20.44
CA SER A 420 -1.20 7.76 20.34
C SER A 420 -0.53 8.33 19.10
N THR A 421 -1.30 8.67 18.07
CA THR A 421 -0.76 9.26 16.83
C THR A 421 -1.48 10.52 16.40
N THR A 422 -0.73 11.47 15.85
CA THR A 422 -1.30 12.65 15.19
C THR A 422 -0.78 12.80 13.76
N ILE A 423 -1.65 13.14 12.83
CA ILE A 423 -1.29 13.45 11.43
C ILE A 423 -1.71 14.89 11.13
N GLY A 424 -0.76 15.75 10.76
CA GLY A 424 -1.03 17.10 10.31
C GLY A 424 -0.74 17.25 8.83
N VAL A 425 -1.73 17.64 8.03
CA VAL A 425 -1.58 17.82 6.58
C VAL A 425 -1.79 19.28 6.19
N SER A 426 -0.82 19.88 5.49
CA SER A 426 -0.79 21.32 5.15
C SER A 426 -1.09 22.20 6.37
N ALA A 427 -0.33 22.04 7.46
CA ALA A 427 -0.60 22.74 8.70
C ALA A 427 -0.54 24.27 8.54
N THR A 428 -1.40 24.95 9.30
CA THR A 428 -1.45 26.40 9.43
C THR A 428 -0.56 26.89 10.57
N TRP A 429 -0.25 28.18 10.62
CA TRP A 429 0.41 28.76 11.78
C TRP A 429 -0.47 28.62 13.03
N SER A 430 0.17 28.39 14.18
CA SER A 430 -0.52 28.14 15.44
C SER A 430 -0.01 29.02 16.56
N SER A 431 -0.91 29.67 17.30
CA SER A 431 -0.56 30.40 18.53
C SER A 431 -0.34 29.47 19.72
N ILE A 432 -0.73 28.19 19.62
CA ILE A 432 -0.66 27.21 20.71
C ILE A 432 0.53 26.27 20.62
N TYR A 433 1.58 26.59 19.82
CA TYR A 433 2.79 25.77 19.75
C TYR A 433 3.38 25.41 21.12
N PRO A 434 3.46 26.30 22.13
CA PRO A 434 3.93 25.90 23.46
C PRO A 434 3.13 24.75 24.10
N LYS A 435 1.80 24.74 23.90
CA LYS A 435 0.92 23.66 24.39
C LYS A 435 1.14 22.37 23.60
N ILE A 436 1.32 22.48 22.27
CA ILE A 436 1.65 21.34 21.40
C ILE A 436 2.99 20.71 21.83
N THR A 437 4.01 21.52 22.08
CA THR A 437 5.32 21.09 22.57
C THR A 437 5.21 20.35 23.90
N ALA A 438 4.42 20.86 24.84
CA ALA A 438 4.22 20.23 26.14
C ALA A 438 3.43 18.92 26.05
N TYR A 439 2.45 18.84 25.14
CA TYR A 439 1.53 17.70 25.04
C TYR A 439 2.03 16.57 24.15
N SER A 440 2.83 16.85 23.13
CA SER A 440 3.33 15.86 22.14
C SER A 440 4.22 14.72 22.67
N PRO A 441 4.98 14.81 23.79
CA PRO A 441 5.81 13.70 24.26
C PRO A 441 5.04 12.38 24.42
N GLY A 442 5.71 11.26 24.12
CA GLY A 442 5.13 9.91 24.22
C GLY A 442 4.26 9.49 23.03
N ARG A 443 4.07 10.35 22.02
CA ARG A 443 3.24 10.08 20.85
C ARG A 443 4.06 9.95 19.57
N ARG A 444 3.38 9.51 18.51
CA ARG A 444 3.90 9.46 17.14
C ARG A 444 3.25 10.55 16.31
N HIS A 445 4.04 11.23 15.49
CA HIS A 445 3.56 12.35 14.70
C HIS A 445 3.99 12.22 13.25
N TRP A 446 3.09 12.56 12.33
CA TRP A 446 3.43 12.75 10.93
C TRP A 446 2.94 14.10 10.45
N VAL A 447 3.84 14.92 9.94
CA VAL A 447 3.51 16.17 9.27
C VAL A 447 3.72 16.01 7.77
N TRP A 448 2.72 16.35 6.99
CA TRP A 448 2.72 16.22 5.53
C TRP A 448 2.34 17.55 4.89
N HIS A 449 3.03 17.97 3.84
CA HIS A 449 2.61 19.16 3.09
C HIS A 449 3.05 19.12 1.63
N GLY A 450 2.36 19.92 0.80
CA GLY A 450 2.76 20.17 -0.58
C GLY A 450 4.03 21.02 -0.64
N ALA A 451 4.87 20.78 -1.65
CA ALA A 451 6.02 21.63 -1.93
C ALA A 451 5.62 23.01 -2.48
N ASP A 452 4.53 23.04 -3.24
CA ASP A 452 4.01 24.20 -3.95
C ASP A 452 2.72 24.72 -3.29
N ASP A 453 2.56 24.50 -1.98
CA ASP A 453 1.44 25.02 -1.20
C ASP A 453 1.56 26.55 -1.08
N THR A 454 0.92 27.29 -1.99
CA THR A 454 0.99 28.75 -2.07
C THR A 454 -0.02 29.46 -1.16
N ASN A 455 -0.81 28.71 -0.37
CA ASN A 455 -1.77 29.32 0.54
C ASN A 455 -1.03 30.08 1.64
N SER A 456 -1.32 31.37 1.78
CA SER A 456 -0.62 32.27 2.70
C SER A 456 -0.74 31.88 4.18
N THR A 457 -1.79 31.14 4.54
CA THR A 457 -2.03 30.67 5.91
C THR A 457 -1.45 29.28 6.20
N THR A 458 -1.20 28.48 5.16
CA THR A 458 -0.64 27.12 5.26
C THR A 458 0.59 26.92 4.36
N PRO A 459 1.55 27.87 4.29
CA PRO A 459 2.73 27.68 3.46
C PRO A 459 3.54 26.47 3.97
N PRO A 460 4.44 25.88 3.17
CA PRO A 460 5.32 24.80 3.59
C PRO A 460 6.02 25.08 4.93
N SER A 461 6.42 26.34 5.15
CA SER A 461 7.07 26.79 6.38
C SER A 461 6.18 26.68 7.63
N ALA A 462 4.85 26.78 7.51
CA ALA A 462 3.93 26.55 8.62
C ALA A 462 3.91 25.08 9.06
N SER A 463 3.95 24.16 8.09
CA SER A 463 4.10 22.72 8.38
C SER A 463 5.46 22.39 8.99
N VAL A 464 6.53 23.02 8.53
CA VAL A 464 7.86 22.88 9.15
C VAL A 464 7.88 23.40 10.59
N GLU A 465 7.27 24.56 10.87
CA GLU A 465 7.18 25.06 12.25
C GLU A 465 6.32 24.15 13.13
N HIS A 466 5.21 23.64 12.60
CA HIS A 466 4.40 22.64 13.28
C HIS A 466 5.22 21.40 13.64
N TYR A 467 5.97 20.84 12.69
CA TYR A 467 6.89 19.73 12.93
C TYR A 467 7.95 20.05 13.99
N ASN A 468 8.48 21.27 13.99
CA ASN A 468 9.50 21.70 14.96
C ASN A 468 8.93 21.83 16.38
N ALA A 469 7.67 22.22 16.53
CA ALA A 469 7.00 22.28 17.84
C ALA A 469 6.75 20.89 18.45
N LEU A 470 6.65 19.83 17.62
CA LEU A 470 6.40 18.48 18.12
C LEU A 470 7.63 17.88 18.80
N ASN A 471 7.41 17.20 19.92
CA ASN A 471 8.36 16.31 20.58
C ASN A 471 8.02 14.83 20.28
N GLY A 472 8.91 13.90 20.63
CA GLY A 472 8.66 12.46 20.46
C GLY A 472 9.05 11.92 19.08
N ASN A 473 8.40 10.84 18.65
CA ASN A 473 8.67 10.21 17.34
C ASN A 473 7.91 10.98 16.27
N LYS A 474 8.62 11.69 15.39
CA LYS A 474 7.98 12.54 14.37
C LYS A 474 8.59 12.31 12.99
N ARG A 475 7.76 12.48 11.96
CA ARG A 475 8.16 12.44 10.55
C ARG A 475 7.64 13.69 9.83
N LEU A 476 8.44 14.17 8.89
CA LEU A 476 8.05 15.24 7.97
C LEU A 476 8.07 14.68 6.54
N THR A 477 7.03 14.93 5.77
CA THR A 477 6.94 14.54 4.36
C THR A 477 6.57 15.73 3.49
N LEU A 478 7.39 15.96 2.48
CA LEU A 478 7.20 16.96 1.43
C LEU A 478 6.69 16.25 0.17
N GLN A 479 5.50 16.62 -0.31
CA GLN A 479 4.97 16.14 -1.57
C GLN A 479 5.45 17.06 -2.71
N ALA A 480 6.40 16.57 -3.52
CA ALA A 480 6.81 17.25 -4.74
C ALA A 480 5.62 17.45 -5.68
N GLY A 481 5.48 18.65 -6.25
CA GLY A 481 4.35 19.02 -7.13
C GLY A 481 3.01 19.19 -6.40
N GLY A 482 2.96 18.96 -5.08
CA GLY A 482 1.74 19.08 -4.29
C GLY A 482 1.47 20.53 -3.89
N GLY A 483 0.24 21.00 -4.05
CA GLY A 483 -0.22 22.32 -3.60
C GLY A 483 -1.16 22.23 -2.39
N HIS A 484 -1.94 23.29 -2.15
CA HIS A 484 -3.01 23.32 -1.15
C HIS A 484 -4.30 22.65 -1.63
N ASN A 485 -4.26 21.34 -1.90
CA ASN A 485 -5.37 20.66 -2.59
C ASN A 485 -5.45 19.16 -2.25
N SER A 486 -6.47 18.52 -2.84
CA SER A 486 -6.71 17.08 -2.71
C SER A 486 -5.53 16.22 -3.14
N ILE A 487 -4.68 16.64 -4.07
CA ILE A 487 -3.50 15.84 -4.48
C ILE A 487 -2.57 15.62 -3.29
N THR A 488 -2.28 16.67 -2.53
CA THR A 488 -1.44 16.58 -1.32
C THR A 488 -2.11 15.74 -0.24
N TRP A 489 -3.42 15.95 -0.02
CA TRP A 489 -4.16 15.25 1.03
C TRP A 489 -4.33 13.76 0.72
N ASP A 490 -4.63 13.44 -0.54
CA ASP A 490 -4.78 12.06 -1.02
C ASP A 490 -3.46 11.33 -1.02
N SER A 491 -2.35 12.00 -1.33
CA SER A 491 -1.01 11.43 -1.19
C SER A 491 -0.71 11.07 0.26
N CYS A 492 -1.10 11.92 1.22
CA CYS A 492 -0.90 11.63 2.64
C CYS A 492 -1.65 10.37 3.11
N PHE A 493 -2.89 10.22 2.68
CA PHE A 493 -3.74 9.08 3.03
C PHE A 493 -3.72 7.96 1.98
N SER A 494 -2.76 8.03 1.05
CA SER A 494 -2.61 7.03 0.02
C SER A 494 -2.38 5.66 0.66
N ILE A 495 -3.07 4.67 0.10
CA ILE A 495 -2.91 3.26 0.45
C ILE A 495 -1.77 2.59 -0.32
N LEU A 496 -1.06 3.34 -1.18
CA LEU A 496 0.14 2.88 -1.85
C LEU A 496 1.29 2.71 -0.84
N GLY A 497 2.13 1.71 -1.07
CA GLY A 497 3.25 1.37 -0.20
C GLY A 497 3.03 0.05 0.56
N ALA A 498 4.11 -0.70 0.75
CA ALA A 498 4.08 -2.05 1.30
C ALA A 498 4.43 -2.12 2.80
N ASP A 499 4.92 -1.03 3.39
CA ASP A 499 5.42 -1.03 4.76
C ASP A 499 5.22 0.32 5.48
N SER A 500 5.60 0.37 6.76
CA SER A 500 5.45 1.57 7.59
C SER A 500 6.34 2.74 7.19
N SER A 501 7.28 2.60 6.25
CA SER A 501 8.10 3.73 5.75
C SER A 501 7.35 4.58 4.74
N ASN A 502 6.50 3.95 3.92
CA ASN A 502 5.80 4.60 2.81
C ASN A 502 4.26 4.47 2.87
N ASN A 503 3.70 3.66 3.75
CA ASN A 503 2.26 3.53 3.96
C ASN A 503 1.85 4.04 5.36
N ARG A 504 0.98 5.04 5.39
CA ARG A 504 0.65 5.80 6.61
C ARG A 504 -0.30 5.03 7.50
N TRP A 505 -1.18 4.24 6.91
CA TRP A 505 -2.06 3.32 7.61
C TRP A 505 -1.25 2.24 8.34
N ILE A 506 -0.27 1.62 7.66
CA ILE A 506 0.62 0.63 8.29
C ILE A 506 1.46 1.28 9.40
N TRP A 507 1.96 2.49 9.17
CA TRP A 507 2.71 3.23 10.19
C TRP A 507 1.89 3.52 11.45
N MET A 508 0.62 3.92 11.31
CA MET A 508 -0.26 4.19 12.45
C MET A 508 -0.44 2.95 13.33
N VAL A 509 -0.46 1.75 12.76
CA VAL A 509 -0.67 0.51 13.53
C VAL A 509 0.63 -0.21 13.91
N THR A 510 1.77 0.17 13.33
CA THR A 510 3.07 -0.41 13.68
C THR A 510 3.55 0.18 15.02
N PRO A 511 3.71 -0.63 16.08
CA PRO A 511 4.21 -0.13 17.35
C PRO A 511 5.54 0.60 17.15
N PRO A 512 5.80 1.70 17.88
CA PRO A 512 7.11 2.30 17.85
C PRO A 512 8.14 1.25 18.26
N ALA A 513 9.21 1.09 17.47
CA ALA A 513 10.29 0.17 17.81
C ALA A 513 10.69 0.35 19.28
N THR A 514 10.71 -0.75 20.03
CA THR A 514 11.10 -0.77 21.44
C THR A 514 12.47 -0.10 21.59
N LEU A 515 12.77 0.49 22.77
CA LEU A 515 14.09 1.11 23.01
C LEU A 515 15.25 0.15 22.69
N LEU A 516 15.06 -1.15 22.95
CA LEU A 516 15.98 -2.24 22.56
C LEU A 516 16.08 -2.44 21.04
N GLN A 517 14.98 -2.40 20.29
CA GLN A 517 15.04 -2.47 18.81
C GLN A 517 15.70 -1.23 18.20
N ARG A 518 15.58 -0.05 18.82
CA ARG A 518 16.28 1.17 18.35
C ARG A 518 17.80 1.09 18.53
N SER A 519 18.30 0.33 19.49
CA SER A 519 19.75 0.12 19.67
C SER A 519 20.36 -0.89 18.68
N PHE A 520 19.55 -1.78 18.08
CA PHE A 520 20.03 -2.83 17.16
C PHE A 520 19.66 -2.60 15.70
N ALA A 521 18.67 -1.75 15.41
CA ALA A 521 18.53 -1.15 14.10
C ALA A 521 19.67 -0.13 13.95
N ALA A 522 20.87 -0.62 13.61
CA ALA A 522 21.93 0.19 13.06
C ALA A 522 21.27 1.13 12.06
N GLU A 523 21.47 2.44 12.24
CA GLU A 523 21.06 3.48 11.32
C GLU A 523 21.45 3.02 9.91
N THR A 524 20.50 2.44 9.18
CA THR A 524 20.62 2.19 7.75
C THR A 524 20.63 3.57 7.16
N SER A 525 21.83 4.16 7.08
CA SER A 525 22.19 5.42 6.45
C SER A 525 20.95 6.18 6.00
N ALA A 526 20.30 6.87 6.94
CA ALA A 526 19.47 8.00 6.59
C ALA A 526 20.39 8.86 5.74
N GLY A 527 20.17 8.86 4.43
CA GLY A 527 21.05 9.52 3.48
C GLY A 527 21.32 10.91 4.03
N ALA A 528 22.59 11.17 4.37
CA ALA A 528 23.05 12.26 5.23
C ALA A 528 22.00 13.35 5.30
N GLU A 529 21.20 13.33 6.37
CA GLU A 529 20.09 14.25 6.56
C GLU A 529 20.64 15.63 6.27
N LYS A 530 20.27 16.17 5.09
CA LYS A 530 20.95 17.31 4.50
C LYS A 530 20.82 18.42 5.53
N GLU A 531 21.93 18.71 6.21
CA GLU A 531 21.96 19.54 7.40
C GLU A 531 21.12 20.77 7.08
N THR A 532 19.96 20.89 7.72
CA THR A 532 19.01 21.93 7.33
C THR A 532 19.66 23.24 7.67
N ALA A 533 20.18 23.91 6.64
CA ALA A 533 20.97 25.12 6.79
C ALA A 533 20.18 26.14 7.61
N LEU A 534 20.88 26.97 8.39
CA LEU A 534 20.30 28.13 9.03
C LEU A 534 19.52 28.94 7.97
N GLN A 535 18.26 29.25 8.22
CA GLN A 535 17.37 29.98 7.31
C GLN A 535 17.03 31.35 7.90
N ALA A 536 16.83 32.34 7.03
CA ALA A 536 16.40 33.68 7.40
C ALA A 536 15.39 34.20 6.37
N TRP A 537 14.23 34.69 6.83
CA TRP A 537 13.22 35.31 5.96
C TRP A 537 12.46 36.46 6.64
N PRO A 538 12.20 37.58 5.94
CA PRO A 538 12.69 37.89 4.60
C PRO A 538 14.21 38.13 4.58
N ASN A 539 14.83 37.93 3.41
CA ASN A 539 16.24 38.25 3.11
C ASN A 539 16.32 38.66 1.62
N PRO A 540 16.41 39.97 1.30
CA PRO A 540 16.75 41.08 2.19
C PRO A 540 15.68 41.38 3.26
N ALA A 541 16.12 41.84 4.42
CA ALA A 541 15.31 42.14 5.58
C ALA A 541 15.16 43.65 5.79
N GLY A 542 13.97 44.10 6.23
CA GLY A 542 13.78 45.47 6.71
C GLY A 542 14.22 45.62 8.17
N ASN A 543 13.30 46.05 9.04
CA ASN A 543 13.59 46.17 10.48
C ASN A 543 13.54 44.85 11.25
N THR A 544 12.95 43.80 10.69
CA THR A 544 12.88 42.47 11.32
C THR A 544 13.12 41.36 10.31
N THR A 545 13.69 40.24 10.76
CA THR A 545 13.75 38.99 10.01
C THR A 545 13.51 37.81 10.94
N ARG A 546 12.97 36.72 10.45
CA ARG A 546 12.81 35.47 11.20
C ARG A 546 13.95 34.54 10.87
N ILE A 547 14.71 34.14 11.90
CA ILE A 547 15.78 33.17 11.80
C ILE A 547 15.25 31.81 12.27
N SER A 548 15.52 30.73 11.55
CA SER A 548 15.18 29.36 11.98
C SER A 548 16.32 28.38 11.71
N TRP A 549 16.50 27.44 12.63
CA TRP A 549 17.54 26.41 12.60
C TRP A 549 17.01 25.11 13.18
N ASN A 550 17.66 23.99 12.86
CA ASN A 550 17.33 22.70 13.46
C ASN A 550 18.09 22.51 14.79
N GLY A 551 17.61 23.18 15.83
CA GLY A 551 18.15 23.05 17.19
C GLY A 551 17.67 21.78 17.91
N LYS A 552 18.53 21.24 18.78
CA LYS A 552 18.20 20.20 19.75
C LYS A 552 17.25 20.80 20.81
N PRO A 553 16.05 20.20 21.02
CA PRO A 553 15.11 20.64 22.05
C PRO A 553 15.76 20.78 23.43
N GLY A 554 15.38 21.81 24.18
CA GLY A 554 15.90 22.10 25.53
C GLY A 554 17.30 22.74 25.57
N THR A 555 17.90 23.07 24.42
CA THR A 555 19.19 23.77 24.36
C THR A 555 18.98 25.28 24.36
N HIS A 556 19.79 26.00 25.14
CA HIS A 556 19.91 27.45 25.04
C HIS A 556 20.85 27.82 23.88
N TYR A 557 20.31 28.56 22.92
CA TYR A 557 21.06 29.05 21.77
C TYR A 557 21.57 30.47 21.98
N HIS A 558 22.68 30.78 21.31
CA HIS A 558 23.30 32.10 21.27
C HIS A 558 23.35 32.56 19.82
N LEU A 559 22.75 33.72 19.54
CA LEU A 559 22.74 34.32 18.21
C LEU A 559 23.68 35.52 18.18
N THR A 560 24.60 35.54 17.22
CA THR A 560 25.55 36.64 16.99
C THR A 560 25.36 37.21 15.60
N ILE A 561 25.31 38.54 15.49
CA ILE A 561 25.29 39.27 14.22
C ILE A 561 26.67 39.85 14.01
N ILE A 562 27.30 39.50 12.90
CA ILE A 562 28.66 39.91 12.54
C ILE A 562 28.56 40.71 11.23
N ASP A 563 29.14 41.89 11.18
CA ASP A 563 29.21 42.63 9.91
C ASP A 563 30.30 42.07 8.97
N MET A 564 30.36 42.57 7.74
CA MET A 564 31.36 42.11 6.76
C MET A 564 32.82 42.45 7.14
N LYS A 565 33.05 43.28 8.17
CA LYS A 565 34.39 43.56 8.72
C LYS A 565 34.76 42.58 9.85
N GLY A 566 33.86 41.66 10.21
CA GLY A 566 34.05 40.73 11.32
C GLY A 566 33.69 41.30 12.68
N SER A 567 33.14 42.53 12.76
CA SER A 567 32.76 43.14 14.03
C SER A 567 31.40 42.62 14.49
N ILE A 568 31.32 42.20 15.76
CA ILE A 568 30.05 41.77 16.36
C ILE A 568 29.19 43.02 16.59
N ARG A 569 28.04 43.09 15.93
CA ARG A 569 27.09 44.20 16.04
C ARG A 569 25.99 43.95 17.08
N LYS A 570 25.60 42.68 17.27
CA LYS A 570 24.58 42.28 18.26
C LYS A 570 24.83 40.85 18.71
N SER A 571 24.54 40.59 19.99
CA SER A 571 24.74 39.29 20.64
C SER A 571 23.52 39.00 21.52
N ILE A 572 22.85 37.87 21.31
CA ILE A 572 21.59 37.51 21.95
C ILE A 572 21.73 36.11 22.56
N PRO A 573 22.00 36.00 23.88
CA PRO A 573 22.09 34.71 24.57
C PRO A 573 20.72 34.19 24.99
N GLY A 574 20.66 32.90 25.36
CA GLY A 574 19.51 32.32 26.06
C GLY A 574 18.27 32.08 25.19
N ILE A 575 18.43 31.95 23.87
CA ILE A 575 17.29 31.71 22.98
C ILE A 575 16.81 30.27 23.17
N ASN A 576 15.54 30.13 23.52
CA ASN A 576 14.87 28.83 23.65
C ASN A 576 14.09 28.52 22.38
N GLY A 577 14.32 27.33 21.81
CA GLY A 577 13.64 26.86 20.60
C GLY A 577 14.49 26.96 19.33
N ASN A 578 13.81 26.82 18.19
CA ASN A 578 14.41 26.60 16.86
C ASN A 578 14.13 27.77 15.89
N ALA A 579 13.61 28.87 16.41
CA ALA A 579 13.37 30.09 15.65
C ALA A 579 13.48 31.33 16.55
N TYR A 580 13.86 32.46 15.95
CA TYR A 580 13.95 33.75 16.63
C TYR A 580 13.62 34.89 15.68
N THR A 581 12.73 35.79 16.09
CA THR A 581 12.47 37.03 15.34
C THR A 581 13.53 38.06 15.73
N LEU A 582 14.43 38.31 14.79
CA LEU A 582 15.55 39.22 14.96
C LEU A 582 15.15 40.65 14.62
N ASP A 583 15.16 41.53 15.62
CA ASP A 583 15.08 42.98 15.42
C ASP A 583 16.43 43.52 14.94
N MET A 584 16.37 44.14 13.75
CA MET A 584 17.49 44.73 13.04
C MET A 584 17.40 46.25 12.97
N SER A 585 16.40 46.90 13.57
CA SER A 585 16.14 48.35 13.45
C SER A 585 17.38 49.22 13.71
N GLN A 586 18.22 48.84 14.67
CA GLN A 586 19.45 49.54 15.08
C GLN A 586 20.69 49.26 14.21
N LEU A 587 20.60 48.36 13.22
CA LEU A 587 21.71 48.05 12.32
C LEU A 587 21.71 48.98 11.10
N GLU A 588 22.87 49.32 10.57
CA GLU A 588 22.94 50.06 9.30
C GLU A 588 22.54 49.16 8.11
N LYS A 589 22.12 49.75 6.99
CA LYS A 589 21.88 49.00 5.75
C LYS A 589 23.18 48.31 5.31
N GLY A 590 23.09 47.05 4.86
CA GLY A 590 24.28 46.29 4.47
C GLY A 590 24.15 44.77 4.65
N MET A 591 25.26 44.05 4.49
CA MET A 591 25.31 42.60 4.66
C MET A 591 25.86 42.21 6.02
N TYR A 592 25.28 41.15 6.59
CA TYR A 592 25.63 40.58 7.88
C TYR A 592 25.74 39.06 7.78
N ILE A 593 26.55 38.48 8.65
CA ILE A 593 26.56 37.04 8.95
C ILE A 593 25.80 36.85 10.26
N ILE A 594 24.71 36.11 10.20
CA ILE A 594 24.00 35.63 11.38
C ILE A 594 24.57 34.28 11.74
N GLN A 595 25.04 34.16 12.98
CA GLN A 595 25.60 32.94 13.53
C GLN A 595 24.74 32.48 14.69
N VAL A 596 24.39 31.20 14.70
CA VAL A 596 23.75 30.54 15.83
C VAL A 596 24.70 29.49 16.40
N THR A 597 24.97 29.58 17.70
CA THR A 597 25.79 28.63 18.46
C THR A 597 24.98 28.00 19.58
N GLY A 598 25.12 26.69 19.75
CA GLY A 598 24.45 25.93 20.81
C GLY A 598 24.62 24.44 20.59
N SER A 599 24.52 23.64 21.65
CA SER A 599 24.67 22.18 21.58
C SER A 599 25.98 21.71 20.92
N GLY A 600 27.07 22.46 21.10
CA GLY A 600 28.37 22.17 20.48
C GLY A 600 28.43 22.43 18.97
N ARG A 601 27.40 23.02 18.36
CA ARG A 601 27.31 23.34 16.93
C ARG A 601 27.35 24.85 16.68
N ARG A 602 27.82 25.21 15.49
CA ARG A 602 27.85 26.58 14.96
C ARG A 602 27.31 26.55 13.53
N THR A 603 26.23 27.28 13.27
CA THR A 603 25.66 27.44 11.93
C THR A 603 25.61 28.92 11.55
N GLN A 604 25.78 29.23 10.27
CA GLN A 604 25.83 30.61 9.78
C GLN A 604 24.98 30.79 8.52
N ILE A 605 24.43 32.00 8.35
CA ILE A 605 23.73 32.42 7.14
C ILE A 605 24.08 33.88 6.85
N LYS A 606 24.16 34.21 5.56
CA LYS A 606 24.29 35.59 5.09
C LYS A 606 22.91 36.25 5.04
N LEU A 607 22.80 37.44 5.61
CA LEU A 607 21.59 38.25 5.67
C LEU A 607 21.86 39.66 5.14
N MET A 608 21.00 40.18 4.28
CA MET A 608 21.05 41.55 3.79
C MET A 608 20.00 42.39 4.52
N LYS A 609 20.37 43.58 5.01
CA LYS A 609 19.45 44.60 5.55
C LYS A 609 19.28 45.73 4.53
N GLU A 610 18.03 46.06 4.24
CA GLU A 610 17.61 47.16 3.36
C GLU A 610 17.19 48.44 4.08
#